data_AF-A0A535LV77-F1
#
_entry.id   AF-A0A535LV77-F1
#
_cell.length_a   1.000
_cell.length_b   1.000
_cell.length_c   1.000
_cell.angle_alpha   90.00
_cell.angle_beta   90.00
_cell.angle_gamma   90.00
#
_symmetry.space_group_name_H-M   'P 1'
#
loop_
_entity.id
_entity.type
_entity.pdbx_description
1 polymer ?
#
loop_
_entity_poly.entity_id
_entity_poly.type
_entity_poly.pdbx_seq_one_letter_code
_entity_poly.pdbx_strand_id
1 'polypeptide(L)'
;MEFAHPSEQEFARFLDYYRIRWVYEPVSFPIAWDGTKVSEMFTPDFYLPEHDLYIELTTMKQSLVTPKNRKLRMLREIYPDVNVRLLYRKDYQQLLAKAGYGALEVQHLRKEDIGQILISPVELETRVRALARKISRDYKGRSIVLVGVLKGVTFFLADLARQIKVPFVIDYLDLRRFAGAQPRERVRIARDIDYPIAGRHVVLVEDIVNTGLTLDYVLSELRERGPESIE
;
A
#
# COMPACT_ATOMS: atom_id res chain seq x y z
N MET A 1 2.59 -21.27 15.09
CA MET A 1 2.37 -20.21 16.08
C MET A 1 0.89 -19.87 16.06
N GLU A 2 0.23 -19.85 17.20
CA GLU A 2 -1.20 -19.55 17.33
C GLU A 2 -1.34 -18.16 17.93
N PHE A 3 -2.08 -17.27 17.24
CA PHE A 3 -2.26 -15.88 17.65
C PHE A 3 -3.57 -15.73 18.41
N ALA A 4 -3.59 -14.91 19.47
CA ALA A 4 -4.77 -14.65 20.28
C ALA A 4 -5.86 -13.88 19.51
N HIS A 5 -5.47 -13.06 18.53
CA HIS A 5 -6.42 -12.30 17.71
C HIS A 5 -6.04 -12.26 16.21
N PRO A 6 -7.02 -12.25 15.27
CA PRO A 6 -6.74 -12.17 13.82
C PRO A 6 -5.88 -10.97 13.41
N SER A 7 -5.97 -9.84 14.12
CA SER A 7 -5.14 -8.65 13.86
C SER A 7 -3.66 -8.87 14.16
N GLU A 8 -3.33 -9.70 15.14
CA GLU A 8 -1.93 -10.06 15.45
C GLU A 8 -1.36 -10.93 14.33
N GLN A 9 -2.12 -11.92 13.86
CA GLN A 9 -1.71 -12.74 12.71
C GLN A 9 -1.50 -11.89 11.45
N GLU A 10 -2.35 -10.89 11.23
CA GLU A 10 -2.20 -9.96 10.11
C GLU A 10 -0.94 -9.09 10.24
N PHE A 11 -0.68 -8.55 11.43
CA PHE A 11 0.51 -7.76 11.72
C PHE A 11 1.79 -8.58 11.56
N ALA A 12 1.80 -9.83 12.03
CA ALA A 12 2.90 -10.77 11.83
C ALA A 12 3.20 -10.99 10.34
N ARG A 13 2.16 -11.24 9.52
CA ARG A 13 2.33 -11.37 8.06
C ARG A 13 2.89 -10.12 7.41
N PHE A 14 2.48 -8.93 7.88
CA PHE A 14 3.03 -7.66 7.42
C PHE A 14 4.52 -7.55 7.75
N LEU A 15 4.93 -7.85 8.99
CA LEU A 15 6.33 -7.83 9.40
C LEU A 15 7.18 -8.82 8.58
N ASP A 16 6.68 -10.05 8.38
CA ASP A 16 7.33 -11.07 7.56
C ASP A 16 7.53 -10.62 6.10
N TYR A 17 6.49 -10.02 5.50
CA TYR A 17 6.56 -9.51 4.13
C TYR A 17 7.65 -8.46 3.98
N TYR A 18 7.79 -7.57 4.97
CA TYR A 18 8.84 -6.56 5.02
C TYR A 18 10.18 -7.06 5.56
N ARG A 19 10.29 -8.36 5.89
CA ARG A 19 11.46 -8.99 6.48
C ARG A 19 11.93 -8.30 7.77
N ILE A 20 11.00 -7.69 8.50
CA ILE A 20 11.27 -7.11 9.80
C ILE A 20 11.34 -8.26 10.79
N ARG A 21 12.44 -8.40 11.53
CA ARG A 21 12.53 -9.42 12.58
C ARG A 21 11.59 -9.09 13.73
N TRP A 22 10.86 -10.09 14.20
CA TRP A 22 9.91 -9.93 15.30
C TRP A 22 9.85 -11.14 16.22
N VAL A 23 9.39 -10.90 17.45
CA VAL A 23 9.08 -11.90 18.46
C VAL A 23 7.66 -11.62 18.98
N TYR A 24 6.81 -12.63 19.05
CA TYR A 24 5.44 -12.50 19.57
C TYR A 24 5.41 -12.83 21.07
N GLU A 25 4.67 -12.04 21.83
CA GLU A 25 4.59 -12.09 23.30
C GLU A 25 5.97 -12.29 23.97
N PRO A 26 6.93 -11.39 23.71
CA PRO A 26 8.35 -11.58 24.00
C PRO A 26 8.65 -11.70 25.49
N VAL A 27 7.92 -10.95 26.32
CA VAL A 27 8.15 -10.84 27.76
C VAL A 27 6.92 -10.23 28.43
N SER A 28 6.69 -10.60 29.70
CA SER A 28 5.67 -10.00 30.55
C SER A 28 6.29 -9.10 31.60
N PHE A 29 5.76 -7.89 31.74
CA PHE A 29 6.18 -6.90 32.73
C PHE A 29 5.17 -6.84 33.88
N PRO A 30 5.59 -7.07 35.13
CA PRO A 30 4.78 -6.78 36.30
C PRO A 30 4.48 -5.28 36.39
N ILE A 31 3.20 -4.90 36.49
CA ILE A 31 2.79 -3.48 36.53
C ILE A 31 1.99 -3.12 37.79
N ALA A 32 1.55 -4.10 38.58
CA ALA A 32 0.94 -3.87 39.87
C ALA A 32 1.24 -5.01 40.85
N TRP A 33 1.25 -4.70 42.14
CA TRP A 33 1.51 -5.64 43.23
C TRP A 33 0.47 -5.48 44.35
N ASP A 34 0.15 -6.60 45.00
CA ASP A 34 -0.55 -6.65 46.29
C ASP A 34 0.44 -7.22 47.32
N GLY A 35 1.01 -6.33 48.13
CA GLY A 35 2.16 -6.65 48.98
C GLY A 35 3.36 -7.12 48.14
N THR A 36 3.76 -8.37 48.32
CA THR A 36 4.88 -8.99 47.58
C THR A 36 4.45 -9.75 46.33
N LYS A 37 3.15 -9.90 46.09
CA LYS A 37 2.62 -10.70 44.98
C LYS A 37 2.24 -9.80 43.80
N VAL A 38 2.66 -10.18 42.59
CA VAL A 38 2.25 -9.49 41.35
C VAL A 38 0.74 -9.67 41.16
N SER A 39 0.01 -8.56 41.03
CA SER A 39 -1.45 -8.53 40.84
C SER A 39 -1.86 -8.22 39.40
N GLU A 40 -1.03 -7.47 38.64
CA GLU A 40 -1.26 -7.23 37.21
C GLU A 40 0.05 -7.32 36.42
N MET A 41 -0.04 -7.90 35.21
CA MET A 41 1.04 -7.92 34.22
C MET A 41 0.60 -7.26 32.90
N PHE A 42 1.60 -6.80 32.16
CA PHE A 42 1.50 -6.31 30.79
C PHE A 42 2.44 -7.10 29.88
N THR A 43 1.90 -7.76 28.86
CA THR A 43 2.66 -8.48 27.84
C THR A 43 2.43 -7.75 26.52
N PRO A 44 3.45 -7.13 25.92
CA PRO A 44 3.33 -6.55 24.59
C PRO A 44 3.05 -7.63 23.55
N ASP A 45 2.23 -7.33 22.54
CA ASP A 45 1.92 -8.29 21.48
C ASP A 45 3.18 -8.66 20.65
N PHE A 46 4.06 -7.69 20.33
CA PHE A 46 5.28 -7.95 19.55
C PHE A 46 6.50 -7.19 20.09
N TYR A 47 7.70 -7.71 19.80
CA TYR A 47 8.98 -6.99 19.91
C TYR A 47 9.72 -7.02 18.59
N LEU A 48 10.30 -5.87 18.21
CA LEU A 48 11.11 -5.67 17.02
C LEU A 48 12.57 -5.46 17.45
N PRO A 49 13.43 -6.51 17.46
CA PRO A 49 14.76 -6.44 18.06
C PRO A 49 15.68 -5.41 17.40
N GLU A 50 15.53 -5.17 16.11
CA GLU A 50 16.36 -4.22 15.36
C GLU A 50 16.10 -2.76 15.72
N HIS A 51 14.98 -2.49 16.39
CA HIS A 51 14.53 -1.15 16.73
C HIS A 51 14.36 -0.96 18.23
N ASP A 52 14.67 -2.01 19.02
CA ASP A 52 14.39 -2.11 20.44
C ASP A 52 13.01 -1.53 20.78
N LEU A 53 11.98 -2.12 20.17
CA LEU A 53 10.64 -1.56 20.16
C LEU A 53 9.60 -2.64 20.44
N TYR A 54 8.85 -2.45 21.52
CA TYR A 54 7.67 -3.23 21.84
C TYR A 54 6.43 -2.61 21.20
N ILE A 55 5.61 -3.45 20.59
CA ILE A 55 4.37 -3.06 19.93
C ILE A 55 3.20 -3.71 20.66
N GLU A 56 2.21 -2.88 20.98
CA GLU A 56 0.92 -3.29 21.49
C GLU A 56 -0.16 -2.92 20.46
N LEU A 57 -0.94 -3.88 20.00
CA LEU A 57 -2.05 -3.68 19.07
C LEU A 57 -3.34 -3.40 19.85
N THR A 58 -4.09 -2.38 19.43
CA THR A 58 -5.43 -2.13 19.98
C THR A 58 -6.51 -2.75 19.11
N THR A 59 -7.46 -3.43 19.76
CA THR A 59 -8.71 -3.89 19.11
C THR A 59 -9.78 -2.80 19.21
N MET A 60 -10.72 -2.77 18.24
CA MET A 60 -11.76 -1.73 18.14
C MET A 60 -12.87 -1.83 19.19
N LYS A 61 -12.87 -2.84 20.08
CA LYS A 61 -13.86 -2.88 21.17
C LYS A 61 -13.52 -1.74 22.14
N GLN A 62 -14.29 -0.65 22.09
CA GLN A 62 -14.08 0.54 22.92
C GLN A 62 -13.94 0.21 24.42
N SER A 63 -14.60 -0.86 24.88
CA SER A 63 -14.49 -1.38 26.25
C SER A 63 -13.07 -1.87 26.64
N LEU A 64 -12.24 -2.26 25.67
CA LEU A 64 -10.89 -2.81 25.89
C LEU A 64 -9.76 -1.78 25.69
N VAL A 65 -10.05 -0.61 25.11
CA VAL A 65 -9.05 0.44 24.84
C VAL A 65 -8.63 1.15 26.13
N THR A 66 -9.58 1.54 26.98
CA THR A 66 -9.30 2.24 28.24
C THR A 66 -8.43 1.40 29.21
N PRO A 67 -8.72 0.10 29.41
CA PRO A 67 -7.82 -0.78 30.19
C PRO A 67 -6.41 -0.89 29.60
N LYS A 68 -6.25 -1.07 28.28
CA LYS A 68 -4.92 -1.14 27.64
C LYS A 68 -4.12 0.17 27.84
N ASN A 69 -4.76 1.32 27.67
CA ASN A 69 -4.12 2.62 27.92
C ASN A 69 -3.72 2.83 29.38
N ARG A 70 -4.51 2.33 30.35
CA ARG A 70 -4.13 2.34 31.76
C ARG A 70 -2.84 1.53 31.97
N LYS A 71 -2.81 0.27 31.51
CA LYS A 71 -1.64 -0.60 31.66
C LYS A 71 -0.39 -0.03 31.01
N LEU A 72 -0.52 0.56 29.82
CA LEU A 72 0.60 1.19 29.12
C LEU A 72 1.17 2.39 29.88
N ARG A 73 0.31 3.21 30.51
CA ARG A 73 0.78 4.31 31.37
C ARG A 73 1.54 3.78 32.58
N MET A 74 1.00 2.77 33.26
CA MET A 74 1.67 2.13 34.40
C MET A 74 3.01 1.52 34.00
N LEU A 75 3.08 0.85 32.84
CA LEU A 75 4.34 0.34 32.31
C LEU A 75 5.38 1.44 32.14
N ARG A 76 5.00 2.57 31.54
CA ARG A 76 5.92 3.70 31.31
C ARG A 76 6.38 4.38 32.60
N GLU A 77 5.55 4.35 33.64
CA GLU A 77 5.93 4.86 34.97
C GLU A 77 6.93 3.95 35.67
N ILE A 78 6.76 2.62 35.57
CA ILE A 78 7.61 1.63 36.25
C ILE A 78 8.88 1.33 35.45
N TYR A 79 8.77 1.31 34.12
CA TYR A 79 9.83 0.96 33.17
C TYR A 79 9.99 2.07 32.12
N PRO A 80 10.58 3.23 32.50
CA PRO A 80 10.69 4.38 31.60
C PRO A 80 11.60 4.11 30.38
N ASP A 81 12.55 3.19 30.51
CA ASP A 81 13.47 2.81 29.44
C ASP A 81 12.86 1.83 28.43
N VAL A 82 11.70 1.24 28.75
CA VAL A 82 11.01 0.32 27.84
C VAL A 82 10.30 1.12 26.74
N ASN A 83 10.85 1.06 25.54
CA ASN A 83 10.25 1.68 24.36
C ASN A 83 9.05 0.86 23.86
N VAL A 84 7.85 1.25 24.32
CA VAL A 84 6.60 0.63 23.90
C VAL A 84 5.72 1.62 23.13
N ARG A 85 5.21 1.16 21.98
CA ARG A 85 4.24 1.90 21.17
C ARG A 85 2.92 1.16 21.04
N LEU A 86 1.86 1.92 21.23
CA LEU A 86 0.50 1.48 20.97
C LEU A 86 0.17 1.77 19.50
N LEU A 87 -0.23 0.75 18.77
CA LEU A 87 -0.68 0.86 17.40
C LEU A 87 -2.20 0.83 17.36
N TYR A 88 -2.79 1.97 16.98
CA TYR A 88 -4.22 2.04 16.69
C TYR A 88 -4.52 1.40 15.35
N ARG A 89 -5.69 0.75 15.22
CA ARG A 89 -6.12 0.17 13.94
C ARG A 89 -6.00 1.18 12.80
N LYS A 90 -6.39 2.44 13.02
CA LYS A 90 -6.28 3.51 12.01
C LYS A 90 -4.84 3.79 11.58
N ASP A 91 -3.90 3.78 12.52
CA ASP A 91 -2.47 4.02 12.23
C ASP A 91 -1.86 2.81 11.51
N TYR A 92 -2.25 1.60 11.92
CA TYR A 92 -1.91 0.36 11.24
C TYR A 92 -2.42 0.34 9.81
N GLN A 93 -3.70 0.68 9.59
CA GLN A 93 -4.31 0.78 8.26
C GLN A 93 -3.58 1.79 7.36
N GLN A 94 -3.20 2.95 7.91
CA GLN A 94 -2.42 3.93 7.15
C GLN A 94 -1.01 3.43 6.81
N LEU A 95 -0.35 2.70 7.73
CA LEU A 95 0.95 2.09 7.48
C LEU A 95 0.84 1.02 6.40
N LEU A 96 -0.16 0.14 6.48
CA LEU A 96 -0.46 -0.87 5.47
C LEU A 96 -0.75 -0.26 4.09
N ALA A 97 -1.56 0.79 4.03
CA ALA A 97 -1.89 1.48 2.79
C ALA A 97 -0.64 2.09 2.14
N LYS A 98 0.21 2.77 2.92
CA LYS A 98 1.50 3.29 2.45
C LYS A 98 2.46 2.19 2.00
N ALA A 99 2.34 1.01 2.61
CA ALA A 99 3.09 -0.18 2.33
C ALA A 99 2.47 -1.05 1.21
N GLY A 100 1.50 -0.55 0.44
CA GLY A 100 0.92 -1.29 -0.69
C GLY A 100 0.11 -2.53 -0.31
N TYR A 101 -0.25 -2.69 0.97
CA TYR A 101 -0.98 -3.83 1.52
C TYR A 101 -2.51 -3.71 1.39
N GLY A 102 -3.01 -2.73 0.64
CA GLY A 102 -4.44 -2.39 0.51
C GLY A 102 -5.37 -3.49 -0.02
N ALA A 103 -4.85 -4.68 -0.35
CA ALA A 103 -5.65 -5.80 -0.82
C ALA A 103 -6.36 -6.59 0.30
N LEU A 104 -5.91 -6.50 1.57
CA LEU A 104 -6.50 -7.27 2.68
C LEU A 104 -7.75 -6.60 3.30
N GLU A 105 -8.03 -5.32 2.99
CA GLU A 105 -9.11 -4.55 3.66
C GLU A 105 -10.46 -4.49 2.93
N VAL A 106 -10.54 -4.93 1.66
CA VAL A 106 -11.77 -4.70 0.86
C VAL A 106 -13.02 -5.30 1.52
N GLN A 107 -12.87 -6.39 2.28
CA GLN A 107 -14.00 -7.07 2.94
C GLN A 107 -14.61 -6.28 4.12
N HIS A 108 -13.96 -5.24 4.62
CA HIS A 108 -14.40 -4.49 5.81
C HIS A 108 -14.60 -2.99 5.57
N LEU A 109 -14.45 -2.51 4.34
CA LEU A 109 -14.71 -1.12 3.99
C LEU A 109 -16.20 -0.79 4.12
N ARG A 110 -16.54 0.14 5.01
CA ARG A 110 -17.89 0.67 5.16
C ARG A 110 -17.98 2.01 4.44
N LYS A 111 -19.19 2.38 4.03
CA LYS A 111 -19.44 3.67 3.35
C LYS A 111 -18.97 4.87 4.18
N GLU A 112 -19.02 4.75 5.51
CA GLU A 112 -18.54 5.76 6.47
C GLU A 112 -17.01 5.98 6.43
N ASP A 113 -16.25 5.00 5.94
CA ASP A 113 -14.78 5.07 5.86
C ASP A 113 -14.32 5.88 4.62
N ILE A 114 -15.25 6.23 3.71
CA ILE A 114 -15.00 7.10 2.55
C ILE A 114 -15.09 8.56 3.02
N GLY A 115 -13.95 9.26 3.04
CA GLY A 115 -13.90 10.66 3.49
C GLY A 115 -14.73 11.61 2.63
N GLN A 116 -14.29 11.89 1.40
CA GLN A 116 -15.03 12.76 0.48
C GLN A 116 -14.73 12.39 -0.97
N ILE A 117 -15.66 12.72 -1.87
CA ILE A 117 -15.47 12.60 -3.31
C ILE A 117 -14.56 13.75 -3.75
N LEU A 118 -13.34 13.44 -4.18
CA LEU A 118 -12.39 14.44 -4.69
C LEU A 118 -12.65 14.79 -6.16
N ILE A 119 -13.08 13.82 -6.96
CA ILE A 119 -13.38 13.97 -8.38
C ILE A 119 -14.73 13.32 -8.62
N SER A 120 -15.71 14.09 -9.09
CA SER A 120 -17.03 13.55 -9.39
C SER A 120 -17.01 12.62 -10.61
N PRO A 121 -17.94 11.65 -10.73
CA PRO A 121 -18.02 10.81 -11.92
C PRO A 121 -18.12 11.59 -13.24
N VAL A 122 -18.90 12.68 -13.24
CA VAL A 122 -19.09 13.55 -14.41
C VAL A 122 -17.80 14.27 -14.78
N GLU A 123 -17.05 14.75 -13.78
CA GLU A 123 -15.76 15.41 -14.00
C GLU A 123 -14.74 14.42 -14.58
N LEU A 124 -14.63 13.23 -14.00
CA LEU A 124 -13.75 12.17 -14.47
C LEU A 124 -14.06 11.79 -15.92
N GLU A 125 -15.34 11.52 -16.23
CA GLU A 125 -15.78 11.18 -17.59
C GLU A 125 -15.47 12.30 -18.60
N THR A 126 -15.70 13.56 -18.21
CA THR A 126 -15.40 14.72 -19.06
C THR A 126 -13.91 14.81 -19.37
N ARG A 127 -13.04 14.60 -18.36
CA ARG A 127 -11.59 14.62 -18.54
C ARG A 127 -11.09 13.44 -19.37
N VAL A 128 -11.60 12.24 -19.13
CA VAL A 128 -11.28 11.03 -19.92
C VAL A 128 -11.65 11.24 -21.39
N ARG A 129 -12.83 11.77 -21.67
CA ARG A 129 -13.27 12.07 -23.05
C ARG A 129 -12.37 13.09 -23.73
N ALA A 130 -11.97 14.14 -23.02
CA ALA A 130 -11.05 15.14 -23.55
C ALA A 130 -9.67 14.54 -23.87
N LEU A 131 -9.15 13.69 -22.98
CA LEU A 131 -7.87 12.99 -23.17
C LEU A 131 -7.93 12.02 -24.36
N ALA A 132 -8.98 11.20 -24.46
CA ALA A 132 -9.16 10.28 -25.58
C ALA A 132 -9.23 11.00 -26.93
N ARG A 133 -9.89 12.16 -27.00
CA ARG A 133 -9.93 13.00 -28.21
C ARG A 133 -8.55 13.53 -28.59
N LYS A 134 -7.76 13.96 -27.59
CA LYS A 134 -6.37 14.37 -27.78
C LYS A 134 -5.56 13.22 -28.39
N ILE A 135 -5.54 12.06 -27.73
CA ILE A 135 -4.83 10.86 -28.21
C ILE A 135 -5.26 10.50 -29.64
N SER A 136 -6.58 10.44 -29.90
CA SER A 136 -7.09 10.07 -31.22
C SER A 136 -6.69 11.04 -32.33
N ARG A 137 -6.53 12.33 -32.01
CA ARG A 137 -6.06 13.34 -32.96
C ARG A 137 -4.56 13.20 -33.19
N ASP A 138 -3.80 13.07 -32.11
CA ASP A 138 -2.33 13.06 -32.15
C ASP A 138 -1.82 11.79 -32.88
N TYR A 139 -2.57 10.68 -32.82
CA TYR A 139 -2.27 9.42 -33.53
C TYR A 139 -3.17 9.15 -34.75
N LYS A 140 -3.78 10.18 -35.36
CA LYS A 140 -4.66 10.00 -36.51
C LYS A 140 -3.96 9.24 -37.65
N GLY A 141 -4.59 8.16 -38.11
CA GLY A 141 -4.06 7.30 -39.19
C GLY A 141 -2.95 6.34 -38.74
N ARG A 142 -2.70 6.22 -37.43
CA ARG A 142 -1.70 5.34 -36.83
C ARG A 142 -2.37 4.36 -35.86
N SER A 143 -1.65 3.31 -35.48
CA SER A 143 -2.06 2.40 -34.40
C SER A 143 -1.17 2.59 -33.17
N ILE A 144 -1.74 2.41 -31.99
CA ILE A 144 -1.02 2.56 -30.71
C ILE A 144 -1.09 1.29 -29.84
N VAL A 145 -0.14 1.16 -28.92
CA VAL A 145 -0.18 0.18 -27.83
C VAL A 145 -0.46 0.94 -26.53
N LEU A 146 -1.62 0.69 -25.94
CA LEU A 146 -1.96 1.22 -24.62
C LEU A 146 -1.40 0.26 -23.56
N VAL A 147 -0.46 0.74 -22.75
CA VAL A 147 0.14 -0.08 -21.69
C VAL A 147 -0.36 0.40 -20.33
N GLY A 148 -1.16 -0.41 -19.65
CA GLY A 148 -1.65 -0.11 -18.30
C GLY A 148 -0.71 -0.59 -17.20
N VAL A 149 -0.37 0.29 -16.26
CA VAL A 149 0.36 -0.09 -15.04
C VAL A 149 -0.60 -0.63 -13.98
N LEU A 150 -0.56 -1.93 -13.73
CA LEU A 150 -1.45 -2.60 -12.79
C LEU A 150 -1.17 -2.22 -11.33
N LYS A 151 -2.17 -2.30 -10.43
CA LYS A 151 -3.56 -2.77 -10.69
C LYS A 151 -4.59 -1.65 -10.84
N GLY A 152 -4.37 -0.50 -10.19
CA GLY A 152 -5.39 0.55 -10.04
C GLY A 152 -5.81 1.24 -11.34
N VAL A 153 -4.99 1.17 -12.39
CA VAL A 153 -5.29 1.73 -13.71
C VAL A 153 -6.53 1.11 -14.38
N THR A 154 -6.96 -0.09 -13.98
CA THR A 154 -7.89 -0.95 -14.73
C THR A 154 -9.15 -0.20 -15.22
N PHE A 155 -9.85 0.52 -14.35
CA PHE A 155 -11.07 1.24 -14.73
C PHE A 155 -10.77 2.49 -15.57
N PHE A 156 -9.75 3.25 -15.20
CA PHE A 156 -9.34 4.44 -15.95
C PHE A 156 -8.92 4.10 -17.39
N LEU A 157 -8.12 3.05 -17.57
CA LEU A 157 -7.72 2.55 -18.88
C LEU A 157 -8.92 2.06 -19.68
N ALA A 158 -9.84 1.31 -19.08
CA ALA A 158 -11.03 0.84 -19.77
C ALA A 158 -11.92 2.00 -20.26
N ASP A 159 -12.14 3.01 -19.43
CA ASP A 159 -12.93 4.19 -19.78
C ASP A 159 -12.24 5.03 -20.88
N LEU A 160 -10.93 5.17 -20.79
CA LEU A 160 -10.13 5.85 -21.81
C LEU A 160 -10.17 5.10 -23.16
N ALA A 161 -9.92 3.79 -23.14
CA ALA A 161 -9.86 2.94 -24.33
C ALA A 161 -11.19 2.94 -25.10
N ARG A 162 -12.34 2.90 -24.41
CA ARG A 162 -13.67 2.98 -25.05
C ARG A 162 -13.89 4.27 -25.86
N GLN A 163 -13.19 5.34 -25.51
CA GLN A 163 -13.34 6.65 -26.14
C GLN A 163 -12.34 6.91 -27.27
N ILE A 164 -11.22 6.17 -27.33
CA ILE A 164 -10.19 6.30 -28.37
C ILE A 164 -10.73 5.81 -29.72
N LYS A 165 -10.40 6.54 -30.80
CA LYS A 165 -10.92 6.30 -32.16
C LYS A 165 -9.88 5.79 -33.17
N VAL A 166 -8.62 5.64 -32.74
CA VAL A 166 -7.57 5.02 -33.55
C VAL A 166 -7.46 3.54 -33.20
N PRO A 167 -6.98 2.66 -34.10
CA PRO A 167 -6.71 1.27 -33.77
C PRO A 167 -5.71 1.15 -32.62
N PHE A 168 -5.99 0.28 -31.64
CA PHE A 168 -5.07 0.04 -30.55
C PHE A 168 -5.10 -1.41 -30.07
N VAL A 169 -4.01 -1.80 -29.41
CA VAL A 169 -3.93 -3.00 -28.55
C VAL A 169 -3.77 -2.54 -27.11
N ILE A 170 -4.36 -3.28 -26.16
CA ILE A 170 -4.13 -3.07 -24.73
C ILE A 170 -3.18 -4.15 -24.23
N ASP A 171 -2.19 -3.73 -23.47
CA ASP A 171 -1.32 -4.60 -22.70
C ASP A 171 -1.14 -4.06 -21.27
N TYR A 172 -0.56 -4.87 -20.39
CA TYR A 172 -0.43 -4.56 -18.99
C TYR A 172 0.96 -4.89 -18.47
N LEU A 173 1.48 -4.02 -17.61
CA LEU A 173 2.67 -4.31 -16.81
C LEU A 173 2.29 -4.28 -15.32
N ASP A 174 2.96 -5.10 -14.51
CA ASP A 174 2.81 -5.07 -13.05
C ASP A 174 4.15 -4.71 -12.40
N LEU A 175 4.09 -3.91 -11.34
CA LEU A 175 5.27 -3.41 -10.64
C LEU A 175 5.34 -3.97 -9.22
N ARG A 176 6.50 -4.52 -8.85
CA ARG A 176 6.85 -4.78 -7.46
C ARG A 176 7.54 -3.55 -6.89
N ARG A 177 7.05 -3.08 -5.74
CA ARG A 177 7.62 -1.96 -5.01
C ARG A 177 8.29 -2.45 -3.73
N PHE A 178 9.50 -1.96 -3.44
CA PHE A 178 10.27 -2.33 -2.27
C PHE A 178 10.43 -1.12 -1.35
N ALA A 179 9.83 -1.17 -0.15
CA ALA A 179 10.01 -0.13 0.85
C ALA A 179 11.42 -0.22 1.46
N GLY A 180 12.03 0.95 1.75
CA GLY A 180 13.34 1.02 2.41
C GLY A 180 14.57 0.87 1.49
N ALA A 181 14.38 0.56 0.21
CA ALA A 181 15.49 0.44 -0.75
C ALA A 181 16.01 1.81 -1.25
N GLN A 182 17.23 1.83 -1.77
CA GLN A 182 17.79 2.96 -2.54
C GLN A 182 16.82 3.34 -3.68
N PRO A 183 16.68 4.62 -4.07
CA PRO A 183 15.67 5.08 -5.04
C PRO A 183 15.55 4.24 -6.33
N ARG A 184 16.68 3.74 -6.86
CA ARG A 184 16.74 2.89 -8.07
C ARG A 184 16.24 1.46 -7.86
N GLU A 185 16.19 0.98 -6.62
CA GLU A 185 15.77 -0.39 -6.28
C GLU A 185 14.34 -0.44 -5.75
N ARG A 186 13.66 0.72 -5.64
CA ARG A 186 12.30 0.82 -5.08
C ARG A 186 11.22 0.25 -5.98
N VAL A 187 11.48 0.06 -7.28
CA VAL A 187 10.50 -0.42 -8.26
C VAL A 187 11.18 -1.39 -9.21
N ARG A 188 10.51 -2.50 -9.52
CA ARG A 188 10.90 -3.45 -10.58
C ARG A 188 9.67 -3.95 -11.32
N ILE A 189 9.82 -4.23 -12.62
CA ILE A 189 8.79 -4.93 -13.39
C ILE A 189 8.66 -6.36 -12.85
N ALA A 190 7.46 -6.69 -12.40
CA ALA A 190 7.10 -7.99 -11.85
C ALA A 190 6.40 -8.87 -12.88
N ARG A 191 5.58 -8.26 -13.73
CA ARG A 191 5.04 -8.83 -14.95
C ARG A 191 5.28 -7.83 -16.08
N ASP A 192 5.86 -8.33 -17.15
CA ASP A 192 6.16 -7.53 -18.32
C ASP A 192 5.02 -7.56 -19.34
N ILE A 193 5.08 -6.66 -20.32
CA ILE A 193 4.20 -6.64 -21.50
C ILE A 193 4.50 -7.83 -22.41
N ASP A 194 3.45 -8.40 -23.00
CA ASP A 194 3.52 -9.55 -23.90
C ASP A 194 3.57 -9.11 -25.38
N TYR A 195 3.01 -7.95 -25.70
CA TYR A 195 2.93 -7.41 -27.05
C TYR A 195 4.21 -6.63 -27.44
N PRO A 196 4.81 -6.90 -28.62
CA PRO A 196 6.04 -6.24 -29.02
C PRO A 196 5.80 -4.75 -29.28
N ILE A 197 6.66 -3.88 -28.73
CA ILE A 197 6.52 -2.43 -28.88
C ILE A 197 7.56 -1.78 -29.81
N ALA A 198 8.56 -2.52 -30.27
CA ALA A 198 9.57 -1.99 -31.19
C ALA A 198 8.92 -1.40 -32.45
N GLY A 199 9.30 -0.17 -32.82
CA GLY A 199 8.77 0.57 -33.96
C GLY A 199 7.28 0.94 -33.86
N ARG A 200 6.68 0.88 -32.66
CA ARG A 200 5.27 1.22 -32.43
C ARG A 200 5.12 2.44 -31.53
N HIS A 201 3.98 3.11 -31.66
CA HIS A 201 3.59 4.17 -30.75
C HIS A 201 3.00 3.57 -29.47
N VAL A 202 3.57 3.92 -28.33
CA VAL A 202 3.18 3.43 -27.01
C VAL A 202 2.62 4.58 -26.18
N VAL A 203 1.49 4.37 -25.54
CA VAL A 203 0.93 5.29 -24.56
C VAL A 203 0.84 4.56 -23.23
N LEU A 204 1.64 5.00 -22.27
CA LEU A 204 1.61 4.46 -20.92
C LEU A 204 0.45 5.08 -20.15
N VAL A 205 -0.29 4.24 -19.43
CA VAL A 205 -1.45 4.66 -18.64
C VAL A 205 -1.24 4.24 -17.19
N GLU A 206 -1.19 5.21 -16.28
CA GLU A 206 -1.11 5.04 -14.83
C GLU A 206 -2.28 5.79 -14.17
N ASP A 207 -2.70 5.35 -12.99
CA ASP A 207 -3.84 5.94 -12.26
C ASP A 207 -3.45 7.21 -11.49
N ILE A 208 -2.43 7.14 -10.64
CA ILE A 208 -1.97 8.23 -9.77
C ILE A 208 -0.45 8.32 -9.81
N VAL A 209 0.04 9.42 -10.35
CA VAL A 209 1.47 9.75 -10.33
C VAL A 209 1.79 10.54 -9.05
N ASN A 210 2.69 10.00 -8.21
CA ASN A 210 3.09 10.65 -6.95
C ASN A 210 4.44 11.36 -7.06
N THR A 211 5.55 10.62 -6.99
CA THR A 211 6.92 11.18 -6.95
C THR A 211 7.65 11.17 -8.31
N GLY A 212 7.00 10.71 -9.39
CA GLY A 212 7.59 10.59 -10.73
C GLY A 212 8.59 9.44 -10.92
N LEU A 213 9.30 9.01 -9.85
CA LEU A 213 10.35 7.98 -9.92
C LEU A 213 9.89 6.64 -10.52
N THR A 214 8.64 6.23 -10.25
CA THR A 214 8.08 5.00 -10.81
C THR A 214 7.86 5.14 -12.32
N LEU A 215 7.32 6.29 -12.73
CA LEU A 215 7.05 6.60 -14.13
C LEU A 215 8.36 6.68 -14.92
N ASP A 216 9.37 7.37 -14.39
CA ASP A 216 10.68 7.51 -15.03
C ASP A 216 11.36 6.14 -15.25
N TYR A 217 11.28 5.26 -14.25
CA TYR A 217 11.78 3.89 -14.35
C TYR A 217 11.07 3.12 -15.48
N VAL A 218 9.74 3.09 -15.48
CA VAL A 218 8.95 2.38 -16.49
C VAL A 218 9.20 2.93 -17.89
N LEU A 219 9.23 4.25 -18.05
CA LEU A 219 9.53 4.89 -19.33
C LEU A 219 10.94 4.56 -19.81
N SER A 220 11.93 4.51 -18.92
CA SER A 220 13.30 4.10 -19.28
C SER A 220 13.32 2.66 -19.82
N GLU A 221 12.74 1.72 -19.08
CA GLU A 221 12.69 0.29 -19.44
C GLU A 221 11.96 0.04 -20.76
N LEU A 222 10.88 0.77 -21.03
CA LEU A 222 10.13 0.63 -22.27
C LEU A 222 10.84 1.32 -23.46
N ARG A 223 11.56 2.43 -23.24
CA ARG A 223 12.35 3.09 -24.29
C ARG A 223 13.48 2.23 -24.83
N GLU A 224 14.11 1.43 -23.98
CA GLU A 224 15.18 0.50 -24.39
C GLU A 224 14.71 -0.55 -25.41
N ARG A 225 13.39 -0.75 -25.53
CA ARG A 225 12.77 -1.70 -26.48
C ARG A 225 12.52 -1.09 -27.86
N GLY A 226 12.92 0.17 -28.07
CA GLY A 226 12.87 0.88 -29.35
C GLY A 226 11.46 1.16 -29.90
N PRO A 227 10.50 1.68 -29.10
CA PRO A 227 9.24 2.18 -29.66
C PRO A 227 9.47 3.38 -30.58
N GLU A 228 8.56 3.59 -31.54
CA GLU A 228 8.55 4.78 -32.41
C GLU A 228 8.28 6.04 -31.59
N SER A 229 7.39 5.95 -30.61
CA SER A 229 7.18 6.98 -29.60
C SER A 229 6.70 6.35 -28.29
N ILE A 230 7.00 7.01 -27.17
CA ILE A 230 6.43 6.66 -25.87
C ILE A 230 6.19 7.91 -25.04
N GLU A 231 4.97 8.01 -24.52
CA GLU A 231 4.50 9.09 -23.63
C GLU A 231 3.62 8.54 -22.50
#